data_AF-A0A7S0VHN4-F1
#
_entry.id   AF-A0A7S0VHN4-F1
#
_cell.length_a   1.000
_cell.length_b   1.000
_cell.length_c   1.000
_cell.angle_alpha   90.00
_cell.angle_beta   90.00
_cell.angle_gamma   90.00
#
_symmetry.space_group_name_H-M   'P 1'
#
loop_
_entity.id
_entity.type
_entity.pdbx_description
1 polymer ?
#
loop_
_entity_poly.entity_id
_entity_poly.type
_entity_poly.pdbx_seq_one_letter_code
_entity_poly.pdbx_strand_id
1 'polypeptide(L)'
;MTCRHRGQYSAPDNAKISELVDDFYSPVKPEVYLQRRLQPIKEFYQKRIPERVRWRSALQFIVFLASATGASLSYFEQPSYIAIVSAFASAVTSWQEFSDAGRKIERYTGSVRHIKNLMSWWNSLGEVEKASSENIHMLLLSGESIITNEHRAWLSTAAAKRQDKQTGEEGGEGRKEDKNEKDQ
;
A
#
# COMPACT_ATOMS: atom_id res chain seq x y z
N MET A 1 -36.03 42.56 -4.58
CA MET A 1 -35.34 42.70 -3.27
C MET A 1 -34.05 41.87 -3.32
N THR A 2 -32.93 42.56 -3.49
CA THR A 2 -31.58 42.01 -3.52
C THR A 2 -30.94 42.23 -2.16
N CYS A 3 -30.59 41.17 -1.43
CA CYS A 3 -29.63 41.26 -0.33
C CYS A 3 -28.60 40.13 -0.45
N ARG A 4 -27.40 40.58 -0.80
CA ARG A 4 -26.19 39.84 -1.14
C ARG A 4 -25.36 39.72 0.13
N HIS A 5 -25.36 38.58 0.82
CA HIS A 5 -24.40 38.34 1.90
C HIS A 5 -23.03 38.01 1.31
N ARG A 6 -22.24 39.06 1.07
CA ARG A 6 -20.82 38.98 0.73
C ARG A 6 -20.05 38.76 2.04
N GLY A 7 -19.87 37.51 2.44
CA GLY A 7 -18.96 37.15 3.53
C GLY A 7 -17.53 37.47 3.10
N GLN A 8 -16.93 38.50 3.71
CA GLN A 8 -15.49 38.76 3.62
C GLN A 8 -14.75 37.61 4.29
N TYR A 9 -14.10 36.76 3.50
CA TYR A 9 -13.21 35.70 4.01
C TYR A 9 -11.77 36.17 3.86
N SER A 10 -11.22 36.78 4.90
CA SER A 10 -9.77 36.98 5.03
C SER A 10 -9.08 35.61 5.01
N ALA A 11 -8.02 35.49 4.20
CA ALA A 11 -7.18 34.30 4.18
C ALA A 11 -6.49 34.16 5.55
N PRO A 12 -6.55 33.00 6.22
CA PRO A 12 -5.74 32.79 7.41
C PRO A 12 -4.28 32.64 7.00
N ASP A 13 -3.39 33.27 7.76
CA ASP A 13 -1.94 33.07 7.64
C ASP A 13 -1.63 31.57 7.75
N ASN A 14 -0.93 31.05 6.74
CA ASN A 14 -0.41 29.68 6.62
C ASN A 14 0.27 29.14 7.90
N ALA A 15 0.78 30.02 8.77
CA ALA A 15 1.43 29.68 10.03
C ALA A 15 0.50 29.13 11.12
N LYS A 16 -0.83 29.37 11.07
CA LYS A 16 -1.79 28.89 12.10
C LYS A 16 -2.50 27.58 11.76
N ILE A 17 -2.30 27.04 10.56
CA ILE A 17 -3.01 25.84 10.08
C ILE A 17 -2.40 24.54 10.66
N SER A 18 -1.18 24.60 11.23
CA SER A 18 -0.40 23.42 11.61
C SER A 18 -0.70 22.80 12.99
N GLU A 19 -1.43 23.46 13.89
CA GLU A 19 -1.62 22.97 15.28
C GLU A 19 -3.00 22.35 15.59
N LEU A 20 -4.00 22.51 14.72
CA LEU A 20 -5.33 21.94 14.93
C LEU A 20 -5.44 20.56 14.27
N VAL A 21 -5.36 19.51 15.10
CA VAL A 21 -5.71 18.12 14.76
C VAL A 21 -6.98 18.10 13.88
N ASP A 22 -6.91 17.45 12.72
CA ASP A 22 -8.04 17.36 11.80
C ASP A 22 -9.16 16.53 12.40
N ASP A 23 -10.32 17.16 12.53
CA ASP A 23 -11.55 16.57 13.02
C ASP A 23 -12.27 15.80 11.91
N PHE A 24 -11.79 15.85 10.66
CA PHE A 24 -12.29 15.13 9.47
C PHE A 24 -13.76 15.40 9.07
N TYR A 25 -14.55 16.07 9.93
CA TYR A 25 -15.98 16.35 9.73
C TYR A 25 -16.29 17.82 9.45
N SER A 26 -15.48 18.78 9.93
CA SER A 26 -15.75 20.19 9.69
C SER A 26 -15.61 20.56 8.20
N PRO A 27 -16.46 21.48 7.69
CA PRO A 27 -16.30 22.02 6.35
C PRO A 27 -15.02 22.86 6.26
N VAL A 28 -14.21 22.60 5.25
CA VAL A 28 -12.90 23.26 5.05
C VAL A 28 -12.82 23.83 3.64
N LYS A 29 -12.12 24.95 3.46
CA LYS A 29 -11.82 25.51 2.14
C LYS A 29 -11.02 24.49 1.29
N PRO A 30 -11.19 24.46 -0.05
CA PRO A 30 -10.52 23.51 -0.93
C PRO A 30 -8.99 23.52 -0.81
N GLU A 31 -8.38 24.71 -0.67
CA GLU A 31 -6.93 24.87 -0.53
C GLU A 31 -6.42 24.30 0.79
N VAL A 32 -7.16 24.56 1.87
CA VAL A 32 -6.83 24.05 3.20
C VAL A 32 -7.08 22.55 3.29
N TYR A 33 -8.09 22.02 2.57
CA TYR A 33 -8.32 20.58 2.43
C TYR A 33 -7.11 19.86 1.80
N LEU A 34 -6.54 20.42 0.73
CA LEU A 34 -5.37 19.86 0.05
C LEU A 34 -4.14 19.78 0.98
N GLN A 35 -3.90 20.83 1.75
CA GLN A 35 -2.76 20.90 2.67
C GLN A 35 -2.97 20.06 3.93
N ARG A 36 -4.19 20.06 4.50
CA ARG A 36 -4.47 19.40 5.78
C ARG A 36 -4.67 17.89 5.64
N ARG A 37 -5.29 17.41 4.56
CA ARG A 37 -5.65 15.99 4.40
C ARG A 37 -4.80 15.26 3.38
N LEU A 38 -4.72 15.78 2.16
CA LEU A 38 -4.07 15.06 1.05
C LEU A 38 -2.54 15.08 1.16
N GLN A 39 -1.96 16.20 1.59
CA GLN A 39 -0.51 16.35 1.74
C GLN A 39 0.12 15.42 2.80
N PRO A 40 -0.37 15.34 4.06
CA PRO A 40 0.22 14.42 5.04
C PRO A 40 0.07 12.96 4.63
N ILE A 41 -1.04 12.59 3.99
CA ILE A 41 -1.25 11.23 3.47
C ILE A 41 -0.21 10.91 2.39
N LYS A 42 0.04 11.83 1.46
CA LYS A 42 1.08 11.70 0.44
C LYS A 42 2.47 11.54 1.08
N GLU A 43 2.83 12.38 2.04
CA GLU A 43 4.14 12.34 2.71
C GLU A 43 4.34 11.04 3.49
N PHE A 44 3.29 10.58 4.18
CA PHE A 44 3.26 9.31 4.88
C PHE A 44 3.56 8.13 3.95
N TYR A 45 2.94 8.07 2.76
CA TYR A 45 3.22 7.03 1.79
C TYR A 45 4.61 7.17 1.17
N GLN A 46 5.02 8.38 0.80
CA GLN A 46 6.34 8.63 0.21
C GLN A 46 7.48 8.21 1.15
N LYS A 47 7.34 8.40 2.46
CA LYS A 47 8.36 8.00 3.44
C LYS A 47 8.51 6.47 3.55
N ARG A 48 7.41 5.71 3.43
CA ARG A 48 7.40 4.25 3.63
C ARG A 48 7.77 3.42 2.39
N ILE A 49 7.57 3.98 1.19
CA ILE A 49 7.91 3.30 -0.08
C ILE A 49 9.40 2.88 -0.15
N PRO A 50 10.39 3.78 0.06
CA PRO A 50 11.80 3.43 -0.18
C PRO A 50 12.33 2.35 0.75
N GLU A 51 11.88 2.33 2.01
CA GLU A 51 12.28 1.32 3.00
C GLU A 51 11.87 -0.09 2.56
N ARG A 52 10.62 -0.24 2.11
CA ARG A 52 10.10 -1.53 1.64
C ARG A 52 10.72 -1.98 0.33
N VAL A 53 11.01 -1.03 -0.58
CA VAL A 53 11.72 -1.32 -1.83
C VAL A 53 13.13 -1.84 -1.54
N ARG A 54 13.87 -1.19 -0.63
CA ARG A 54 15.22 -1.64 -0.24
C ARG A 54 15.21 -3.03 0.38
N TRP A 55 14.26 -3.31 1.27
CA TRP A 55 14.12 -4.64 1.87
C TRP A 55 13.85 -5.72 0.82
N ARG A 56 12.94 -5.45 -0.13
CA ARG A 56 12.65 -6.38 -1.23
C ARG A 56 13.86 -6.60 -2.12
N SER A 57 14.58 -5.54 -2.48
CA SER A 57 15.82 -5.64 -3.24
C SER A 57 16.87 -6.46 -2.50
N ALA A 58 17.04 -6.26 -1.19
CA ALA A 58 17.98 -7.04 -0.38
C ALA A 58 17.67 -8.54 -0.38
N LEU A 59 16.40 -8.93 -0.20
CA LEU A 59 15.99 -10.34 -0.29
C LEU A 59 16.25 -10.92 -1.69
N GLN A 60 16.01 -10.14 -2.75
CA GLN A 60 16.29 -10.58 -4.11
C GLN A 60 17.79 -10.75 -4.38
N PHE A 61 18.63 -9.89 -3.81
CA PHE A 61 20.09 -10.08 -3.83
C PHE A 61 20.51 -11.35 -3.09
N ILE A 62 19.88 -11.67 -1.95
CA ILE A 62 20.15 -12.92 -1.21
C ILE A 62 19.83 -14.14 -2.07
N VAL A 63 18.68 -14.15 -2.75
CA VAL A 63 18.32 -15.26 -3.66
C VAL A 63 19.31 -15.37 -4.81
N PHE A 64 19.72 -14.24 -5.41
CA PHE A 64 20.72 -14.23 -6.49
C PHE A 64 22.08 -14.80 -6.02
N LEU A 65 22.53 -14.40 -4.83
CA LEU A 65 23.76 -14.95 -4.23
C LEU A 65 23.63 -16.44 -3.94
N ALA A 66 22.47 -16.91 -3.46
CA ALA A 66 22.20 -18.33 -3.24
C ALA A 66 22.24 -19.13 -4.56
N SER A 67 21.74 -18.58 -5.65
CA SER A 67 21.86 -19.20 -6.98
C SER A 67 23.31 -19.27 -7.45
N ALA A 68 24.08 -18.21 -7.25
CA ALA A 68 25.49 -18.17 -7.62
C ALA A 68 26.33 -19.17 -6.79
N THR A 69 26.13 -19.23 -5.48
CA THR A 69 26.81 -20.20 -4.62
C THR A 69 26.39 -21.62 -4.95
N GLY A 70 25.11 -21.88 -5.22
CA GLY A 70 24.65 -23.19 -5.69
C GLY A 70 25.38 -23.65 -6.96
N ALA A 71 25.55 -22.74 -7.94
CA ALA A 71 26.30 -23.03 -9.16
C ALA A 71 27.80 -23.29 -8.88
N SER A 72 28.44 -22.52 -8.01
CA SER A 72 29.83 -22.74 -7.61
C SER A 72 30.04 -24.05 -6.83
N LEU A 73 29.09 -24.41 -5.96
CA LEU A 73 29.15 -25.65 -5.17
C LEU A 73 28.96 -26.91 -6.03
N SER A 74 28.23 -26.80 -7.14
CA SER A 74 28.10 -27.87 -8.13
C SER A 74 29.46 -28.33 -8.67
N TYR A 75 30.42 -27.40 -8.79
CA TYR A 75 31.79 -27.72 -9.23
C TYR A 75 32.59 -28.54 -8.21
N PHE A 76 32.29 -28.42 -6.91
CA PHE A 76 33.02 -29.11 -5.85
C PHE A 76 32.42 -30.49 -5.49
N GLU A 77 31.40 -30.96 -6.23
CA GLU A 77 30.72 -32.26 -6.03
C GLU A 77 30.21 -32.50 -4.59
N GLN A 78 29.71 -31.45 -3.94
CA GLN A 78 29.22 -31.50 -2.56
C GLN A 78 27.68 -31.39 -2.51
N PRO A 79 26.92 -32.48 -2.75
CA PRO A 79 25.46 -32.43 -2.93
C PRO A 79 24.69 -32.00 -1.66
N SER A 80 25.23 -32.30 -0.46
CA SER A 80 24.58 -31.93 0.80
C SER A 80 24.44 -30.42 0.98
N TYR A 81 25.43 -29.64 0.54
CA TYR A 81 25.39 -28.18 0.67
C TYR A 81 24.47 -27.54 -0.38
N ILE A 82 24.39 -28.13 -1.58
CA ILE A 82 23.46 -27.68 -2.64
C ILE A 82 22.00 -27.79 -2.16
N ALA A 83 21.66 -28.91 -1.48
CA ALA A 83 20.33 -29.11 -0.92
C ALA A 83 19.97 -28.04 0.12
N ILE A 84 20.91 -27.69 1.01
CA ILE A 84 20.71 -26.66 2.05
C ILE A 84 20.49 -25.28 1.41
N VAL A 85 21.33 -24.89 0.43
CA VAL A 85 21.21 -23.58 -0.24
C VAL A 85 19.90 -23.49 -1.03
N SER A 86 19.49 -24.57 -1.70
CA SER A 86 18.25 -24.63 -2.46
C SER A 86 17.00 -24.56 -1.57
N ALA A 87 17.02 -25.24 -0.42
CA ALA A 87 15.96 -25.15 0.57
C ALA A 87 15.86 -23.73 1.16
N PHE A 88 16.99 -23.11 1.47
CA PHE A 88 17.04 -21.73 1.94
C PHE A 88 16.51 -20.72 0.90
N ALA A 89 16.93 -20.84 -0.36
CA ALA A 89 16.44 -19.99 -1.45
C ALA A 89 14.92 -20.13 -1.64
N SER A 90 14.40 -21.35 -1.55
CA SER A 90 12.96 -21.63 -1.59
C SER A 90 12.21 -20.97 -0.42
N ALA A 91 12.75 -21.07 0.80
CA ALA A 91 12.16 -20.45 1.98
C ALA A 91 12.13 -18.91 1.88
N VAL A 92 13.23 -18.29 1.41
CA VAL A 92 13.28 -16.83 1.18
C VAL A 92 12.29 -16.40 0.11
N THR A 93 12.18 -17.15 -0.98
CA THR A 93 11.23 -16.87 -2.07
C THR A 93 9.79 -16.95 -1.56
N SER A 94 9.46 -18.01 -0.81
CA SER A 94 8.16 -18.17 -0.17
C SER A 94 7.85 -17.03 0.80
N TRP A 95 8.84 -16.59 1.59
CA TRP A 95 8.68 -15.43 2.47
C TRP A 95 8.45 -14.12 1.69
N GLN A 96 9.13 -13.93 0.56
CA GLN A 96 8.91 -12.77 -0.30
C GLN A 96 7.48 -12.74 -0.85
N GLU A 97 6.97 -13.88 -1.31
CA GLU A 97 5.60 -14.02 -1.79
C GLU A 97 4.59 -13.75 -0.67
N PHE A 98 4.80 -14.32 0.52
CA PHE A 98 3.93 -14.11 1.67
C PHE A 98 3.94 -12.67 2.19
N SER A 99 5.06 -11.96 2.04
CA SER A 99 5.20 -10.60 2.58
C SER A 99 4.24 -9.59 1.95
N ASP A 100 3.62 -9.91 0.80
CA ASP A 100 2.71 -9.04 0.03
C ASP A 100 3.28 -7.61 -0.19
N ALA A 101 4.60 -7.45 -0.01
CA ALA A 101 5.24 -6.15 0.10
C ALA A 101 5.19 -5.42 -1.24
N GLY A 102 5.27 -6.17 -2.35
CA GLY A 102 5.11 -5.64 -3.70
C GLY A 102 3.74 -5.01 -3.92
N ARG A 103 2.66 -5.72 -3.57
CA ARG A 103 1.28 -5.24 -3.71
C ARG A 103 1.03 -3.98 -2.88
N LYS A 104 1.59 -3.92 -1.67
CA LYS A 104 1.51 -2.72 -0.80
C LYS A 104 2.27 -1.53 -1.40
N ILE A 105 3.48 -1.75 -1.91
CA ILE A 105 4.28 -0.69 -2.55
C ILE A 105 3.55 -0.13 -3.78
N GLU A 106 3.07 -1.00 -4.66
CA GLU A 106 2.36 -0.60 -5.89
C GLU A 106 1.15 0.26 -5.56
N ARG A 107 0.33 -0.18 -4.60
CA ARG A 107 -0.81 0.59 -4.11
C ARG A 107 -0.44 1.96 -3.57
N TYR A 108 0.57 2.05 -2.68
CA TYR A 108 1.01 3.33 -2.15
C TYR A 108 1.55 4.26 -3.24
N THR A 109 2.31 3.73 -4.21
CA THR A 109 2.81 4.52 -5.34
C THR A 109 1.69 5.02 -6.23
N GLY A 110 0.66 4.19 -6.48
CA GLY A 110 -0.55 4.55 -7.20
C GLY A 110 -1.30 5.68 -6.51
N SER A 111 -1.60 5.54 -5.21
CA SER A 111 -2.27 6.57 -4.41
C SER A 111 -1.51 7.90 -4.41
N VAL A 112 -0.18 7.87 -4.25
CA VAL A 112 0.66 9.08 -4.34
C VAL A 112 0.57 9.73 -5.72
N ARG A 113 0.55 8.94 -6.80
CA ARG A 113 0.39 9.45 -8.16
C ARG A 113 -0.97 10.11 -8.36
N HIS A 114 -2.06 9.49 -7.88
CA HIS A 114 -3.39 10.07 -7.97
C HIS A 114 -3.50 11.39 -7.20
N ILE A 115 -2.94 11.48 -5.99
CA ILE A 115 -2.91 12.72 -5.20
C ILE A 115 -2.13 13.82 -5.95
N LYS A 116 -0.96 13.49 -6.53
CA LYS A 116 -0.17 14.45 -7.30
C LYS A 116 -0.91 14.94 -8.55
N ASN A 117 -1.58 14.04 -9.27
CA ASN A 117 -2.37 14.40 -10.44
C ASN A 117 -3.54 15.32 -10.05
N LEU A 118 -4.23 15.01 -8.96
CA LEU A 118 -5.33 15.83 -8.44
C LEU A 118 -4.84 17.23 -8.02
N MET A 119 -3.71 17.32 -7.33
CA MET A 119 -3.09 18.60 -6.98
C MET A 119 -2.64 19.39 -8.22
N SER A 120 -2.07 18.71 -9.21
CA SER A 120 -1.64 19.35 -10.46
C SER A 120 -2.84 19.88 -11.25
N TRP A 121 -3.93 19.10 -11.33
CA TRP A 121 -5.18 19.53 -11.93
C TRP A 121 -5.73 20.74 -11.21
N TRP A 122 -5.85 20.69 -9.87
CA TRP A 122 -6.33 21.83 -9.07
C TRP A 122 -5.51 23.09 -9.33
N ASN A 123 -4.18 22.97 -9.35
CA ASN A 123 -3.30 24.10 -9.60
C ASN A 123 -3.41 24.66 -11.02
N SER A 124 -3.86 23.86 -11.99
CA SER A 124 -4.05 24.32 -13.38
C SER A 124 -5.31 25.16 -13.58
N LEU A 125 -6.30 25.09 -12.68
CA LEU A 125 -7.51 25.90 -12.76
C LEU A 125 -7.24 27.36 -12.36
N GLY A 126 -7.89 28.28 -13.08
CA GLY A 126 -7.93 29.69 -12.73
C GLY A 126 -8.77 29.97 -11.47
N GLU A 127 -8.66 31.17 -10.89
CA GLU A 127 -9.40 31.55 -9.68
C GLU A 127 -10.91 31.47 -9.85
N VAL A 128 -11.42 31.85 -11.02
CA VAL A 128 -12.86 31.80 -11.34
C VAL A 128 -13.35 30.36 -11.41
N GLU A 129 -12.55 29.47 -12.00
CA GLU A 129 -12.90 28.04 -12.11
C GLU A 129 -12.80 27.34 -10.75
N LYS A 130 -11.83 27.71 -9.91
CA LYS A 130 -11.71 27.21 -8.53
C LYS A 130 -12.87 27.65 -7.65
N ALA A 131 -13.46 28.81 -7.93
CA ALA A 131 -14.66 29.28 -7.24
C ALA A 131 -15.94 28.54 -7.66
N SER A 132 -15.90 27.74 -8.74
CA SER A 132 -17.03 26.90 -9.16
C SER A 132 -17.29 25.79 -8.14
N SER A 133 -18.52 25.73 -7.64
CA SER A 133 -18.98 24.65 -6.76
C SER A 133 -18.80 23.26 -7.38
N GLU A 134 -18.87 23.15 -8.71
CA GLU A 134 -18.71 21.89 -9.41
C GLU A 134 -17.26 21.38 -9.33
N ASN A 135 -16.28 22.26 -9.59
CA ASN A 135 -14.86 21.92 -9.50
C ASN A 135 -14.43 21.63 -8.06
N ILE A 136 -14.98 22.38 -7.08
CA ILE A 136 -14.78 22.10 -5.66
C ILE A 136 -15.31 20.71 -5.29
N HIS A 137 -16.51 20.37 -5.74
CA HIS A 137 -17.10 19.06 -5.47
C HIS A 137 -16.31 17.92 -6.12
N MET A 138 -15.84 18.12 -7.36
CA MET A 138 -14.99 17.16 -8.08
C MET A 138 -13.66 16.94 -7.36
N LEU A 139 -13.02 18.01 -6.84
CA LEU A 139 -11.82 17.92 -6.01
C LEU A 139 -12.06 17.05 -4.77
N LEU A 140 -13.11 17.36 -4.01
CA LEU A 140 -13.44 16.69 -2.75
C LEU A 140 -13.78 15.22 -2.99
N LEU A 141 -14.68 14.91 -3.94
CA LEU A 141 -15.04 13.54 -4.27
C LEU A 141 -13.83 12.71 -4.73
N SER A 142 -12.98 13.29 -5.57
CA SER A 142 -11.77 12.61 -6.03
C SER A 142 -10.79 12.36 -4.90
N GLY A 143 -10.59 13.35 -4.01
CA GLY A 143 -9.74 13.22 -2.83
C GLY A 143 -10.24 12.15 -1.87
N GLU A 144 -11.51 12.20 -1.48
CA GLU A 144 -12.12 11.22 -0.59
C GLU A 144 -12.20 9.82 -1.21
N SER A 145 -12.38 9.73 -2.53
CA SER A 145 -12.32 8.46 -3.25
C SER A 145 -10.94 7.82 -3.14
N ILE A 146 -9.86 8.58 -3.30
CA ILE A 146 -8.48 8.07 -3.13
C ILE A 146 -8.26 7.55 -1.70
N ILE A 147 -8.69 8.30 -0.69
CA ILE A 147 -8.54 7.94 0.73
C ILE A 147 -9.35 6.67 1.04
N THR A 148 -10.62 6.65 0.62
CA THR A 148 -11.55 5.54 0.88
C THR A 148 -11.11 4.28 0.16
N ASN A 149 -10.58 4.38 -1.06
CA ASN A 149 -10.10 3.24 -1.82
C ASN A 149 -8.95 2.53 -1.07
N GLU A 150 -8.04 3.30 -0.46
CA GLU A 150 -6.95 2.70 0.31
C GLU A 150 -7.46 1.99 1.56
N HIS A 151 -8.40 2.61 2.28
CA HIS A 151 -9.03 2.01 3.45
C HIS A 151 -9.78 0.72 3.08
N ARG A 152 -10.59 0.75 2.02
CA ARG A 152 -11.30 -0.43 1.50
C ARG A 152 -10.35 -1.56 1.17
N ALA A 153 -9.23 -1.24 0.54
CA ALA A 153 -8.31 -2.25 0.12
C ALA A 153 -7.44 -2.79 1.29
N TRP A 154 -7.34 -2.10 2.44
CA TRP A 154 -6.87 -2.72 3.69
C TRP A 154 -7.90 -3.70 4.27
N LEU A 155 -9.16 -3.30 4.31
CA LEU A 155 -10.26 -4.14 4.82
C LEU A 155 -10.45 -5.40 3.96
N SER A 156 -10.35 -5.30 2.63
CA SER A 156 -10.48 -6.44 1.73
C SER A 156 -9.33 -7.43 1.89
N THR A 157 -8.10 -6.96 2.12
CA THR A 157 -6.94 -7.82 2.40
C THR A 157 -7.13 -8.57 3.72
N ALA A 158 -7.70 -7.91 4.74
CA ALA A 158 -8.01 -8.55 6.02
C ALA A 158 -9.15 -9.57 5.91
N ALA A 159 -10.16 -9.30 5.10
CA ALA A 159 -11.29 -10.21 4.85
C ALA A 159 -10.87 -11.45 4.03
N ALA A 160 -10.09 -11.26 2.96
CA ALA A 160 -9.55 -12.36 2.15
C ALA A 160 -8.69 -13.32 2.98
N LYS A 161 -7.86 -12.76 3.88
CA LYS A 161 -7.04 -13.57 4.80
C LYS A 161 -7.87 -14.40 5.79
N ARG A 162 -9.09 -13.98 6.12
CA ARG A 162 -10.00 -14.76 6.99
C ARG A 162 -10.65 -15.92 6.25
N GLN A 163 -11.03 -15.70 4.98
CA GLN A 163 -11.64 -16.74 4.16
C GLN A 163 -10.65 -17.85 3.81
N ASP A 164 -9.42 -17.49 3.43
CA ASP A 164 -8.35 -18.46 3.14
C ASP A 164 -8.04 -19.38 4.33
N LYS A 165 -8.10 -18.83 5.55
CA LYS A 165 -7.86 -19.59 6.78
C LYS A 165 -8.97 -20.61 7.09
N GLN A 166 -10.21 -20.35 6.69
CA GLN A 166 -11.34 -21.27 6.86
C GLN A 166 -11.28 -22.45 5.87
N THR A 167 -10.75 -22.24 4.67
CA THR A 167 -10.65 -23.31 3.65
C THR A 167 -9.44 -24.22 3.87
N GLY A 168 -8.38 -23.73 4.53
CA GLY A 168 -7.18 -24.51 4.82
C GLY A 168 -7.29 -25.51 5.99
N GLU A 169 -8.28 -25.37 6.88
CA GLU A 169 -8.45 -26.26 8.04
C GLU A 169 -9.22 -27.57 7.72
N GLU A 170 -9.89 -27.68 6.56
CA GLU A 170 -10.65 -28.90 6.18
C GLU A 170 -9.84 -29.94 5.37
N GLY A 171 -8.59 -29.65 4.98
CA GLY A 171 -7.80 -30.49 4.06
C GLY A 171 -6.78 -31.44 4.70
N GLY A 172 -6.75 -31.55 6.04
CA GLY A 172 -5.60 -32.08 6.79
C GLY A 172 -5.83 -33.35 7.62
N GLU A 173 -6.73 -34.28 7.25
CA GLU A 173 -6.83 -35.57 7.94
C GLU A 173 -7.22 -36.70 6.98
N GLY A 174 -6.24 -37.47 6.50
CA GLY A 174 -6.53 -38.55 5.55
C GLY A 174 -5.33 -39.29 4.96
N ARG A 175 -4.33 -39.68 5.76
CA ARG A 175 -3.42 -40.76 5.38
C ARG A 175 -2.94 -41.53 6.61
N LYS A 176 -3.77 -42.44 7.11
CA LYS A 176 -3.27 -43.56 7.92
C LYS A 176 -2.94 -44.71 6.99
N GLU A 177 -1.67 -45.11 7.07
CA GLU A 177 -1.09 -46.30 6.47
C GLU A 177 -1.82 -47.55 6.97
N ASP A 178 -2.25 -48.41 6.06
CA ASP A 178 -2.49 -49.83 6.36
C ASP A 178 -1.40 -50.65 5.67
N LYS A 179 -0.39 -51.03 6.46
CA LYS A 179 0.52 -52.13 6.19
C LYS A 179 0.66 -52.94 7.48
N ASN A 180 0.03 -54.11 7.52
CA ASN A 180 0.55 -55.34 8.11
C ASN A 180 -0.36 -56.49 7.66
N GLU A 181 0.09 -57.38 6.78
CA GLU A 181 0.90 -58.56 7.11
C GLU A 181 0.08 -59.62 7.85
N LYS A 182 -0.28 -60.68 7.13
CA LYS A 182 -0.47 -62.03 7.66
C LYS A 182 -0.07 -63.02 6.58
N ASP A 183 1.18 -63.45 6.68
CA ASP A 183 1.57 -64.82 6.35
C ASP A 183 0.86 -65.77 7.32
N GLN A 184 0.08 -66.70 6.77
CA GLN A 184 -0.13 -68.07 7.24
C GLN A 184 -0.93 -68.87 6.20
#